data_AF-A0A352GKJ3-F1
#
_entry.id   AF-A0A352GKJ3-F1
#
_cell.length_a   1.000
_cell.length_b   1.000
_cell.length_c   1.000
_cell.angle_alpha   90.00
_cell.angle_beta   90.00
_cell.angle_gamma   90.00
#
_symmetry.space_group_name_H-M   'P 1'
#
loop_
_entity.id
_entity.type
_entity.pdbx_description
1 polymer ?
#
loop_
_entity_poly.entity_id
_entity_poly.type
_entity_poly.pdbx_seq_one_letter_code
_entity_poly.pdbx_strand_id
1 'polypeptide(L)'
;MAPFILILFVAVPIIEIGLFVQVGGVIGLWPTLAVVILTAVLGTALLRHQGLDTLRRVQDSLAQDRLPVAEMFDGLCLLMAGALLLTPGFMTDAFGFVLFVPPFRAAAAQAIGRYVLRHGRVHVQTMGMGTAPGQGSAGPSHGRGPGRGPVIDGDFEEVPPDPEALEDRDHPRRPGGPPESG
;
A
#
# COMPACT_ATOMS: atom_id res chain seq x y z
N MET A 1 11.63 19.08 -6.70
CA MET A 1 10.84 18.60 -5.54
C MET A 1 11.20 19.38 -4.26
N ALA A 2 12.46 19.36 -3.79
CA ALA A 2 12.89 20.04 -2.57
C ALA A 2 12.55 21.56 -2.44
N PRO A 3 12.74 22.42 -3.46
CA PRO A 3 12.45 23.85 -3.30
C PRO A 3 10.96 24.14 -3.13
N PHE A 4 10.09 23.31 -3.70
CA PHE A 4 8.64 23.47 -3.58
C PHE A 4 8.15 23.22 -2.15
N ILE A 5 8.67 22.18 -1.48
CA ILE A 5 8.33 21.87 -0.08
C ILE A 5 8.74 23.02 0.84
N LEU A 6 9.95 23.58 0.62
CA LEU A 6 10.44 24.71 1.39
C LEU A 6 9.54 25.95 1.20
N ILE A 7 9.18 26.28 -0.04
CA ILE A 7 8.27 27.38 -0.34
C ILE A 7 6.93 27.19 0.38
N LEU A 8 6.33 25.99 0.30
CA LEU A 8 5.05 25.72 0.95
C LEU A 8 5.14 25.83 2.48
N PHE A 9 6.21 25.28 3.06
CA PHE A 9 6.47 25.32 4.50
C PHE A 9 6.62 26.76 5.03
N VAL A 10 7.17 27.68 4.23
CA VAL A 10 7.31 29.09 4.60
C VAL A 10 6.04 29.89 4.29
N ALA A 11 5.41 29.63 3.14
CA ALA A 11 4.23 30.37 2.69
C ALA A 11 3.02 30.13 3.61
N VAL A 12 2.80 28.89 4.05
CA VAL A 12 1.65 28.53 4.89
C VAL A 12 1.63 29.33 6.20
N PRO A 13 2.69 29.35 7.03
CA PRO A 13 2.74 30.19 8.24
C PRO A 13 2.58 31.69 7.97
N ILE A 14 3.15 32.21 6.87
CA ILE A 14 3.01 33.63 6.52
C ILE A 14 1.54 33.98 6.25
N ILE A 15 0.85 33.14 5.47
CA ILE A 15 -0.57 33.31 5.17
C ILE A 15 -1.39 33.25 6.47
N GLU A 16 -1.07 32.31 7.37
CA GLU A 16 -1.75 32.17 8.67
C GLU A 16 -1.58 33.41 9.54
N ILE A 17 -0.35 33.92 9.68
CA ILE A 17 -0.08 35.14 10.45
C ILE A 17 -0.86 36.32 9.85
N GLY A 18 -0.92 36.43 8.52
CA GLY A 18 -1.73 37.43 7.83
C GLY A 18 -3.22 37.31 8.17
N LEU A 19 -3.78 36.10 8.15
CA LEU A 19 -5.17 35.85 8.52
C LEU A 19 -5.43 36.18 9.99
N PHE A 20 -4.52 35.82 10.90
CA PHE A 20 -4.62 36.15 12.32
C PHE A 20 -4.67 37.65 12.57
N VAL A 21 -3.82 38.42 11.89
CA VAL A 21 -3.81 39.88 11.99
C VAL A 21 -5.11 40.46 11.43
N GLN A 22 -5.59 39.95 10.29
CA GLN A 22 -6.79 40.47 9.66
C GLN A 22 -8.06 40.16 10.46
N VAL A 23 -8.23 38.92 10.91
CA VAL A 23 -9.36 38.53 11.77
C VAL A 23 -9.24 39.21 13.13
N GLY A 24 -8.06 39.21 13.75
CA GLY A 24 -7.79 39.89 15.02
C GLY A 24 -8.03 41.40 14.96
N GLY A 25 -7.82 42.03 13.82
CA GLY A 25 -8.17 43.43 13.59
C GLY A 25 -9.67 43.70 13.51
N VAL A 26 -10.47 42.72 13.08
CA VAL A 26 -11.95 42.84 12.95
C VAL A 26 -12.67 42.50 14.26
N ILE A 27 -12.30 41.38 14.90
CA ILE A 27 -13.01 40.87 16.10
C ILE A 27 -12.23 41.04 17.40
N GLY A 28 -10.96 41.44 17.35
CA GLY A 28 -10.07 41.56 18.50
C GLY A 28 -9.25 40.29 18.78
N LEU A 29 -8.17 40.46 19.55
CA LEU A 29 -7.23 39.39 19.88
C LEU A 29 -7.86 38.28 20.74
N TRP A 30 -8.60 38.65 21.79
CA TRP A 30 -9.17 37.67 22.73
C TRP A 30 -10.21 36.75 22.07
N PRO A 31 -11.18 37.25 21.28
CA PRO A 31 -12.08 36.38 20.54
C PRO A 31 -11.36 35.51 19.51
N THR A 32 -10.34 36.04 18.85
CA THR A 32 -9.50 35.28 17.89
C THR A 32 -8.81 34.09 18.57
N LEU A 33 -8.17 34.31 19.73
CA LEU A 33 -7.57 33.24 20.52
C LEU A 33 -8.61 32.23 21.01
N ALA A 34 -9.79 32.68 21.43
CA ALA A 34 -10.87 31.79 21.85
C ALA A 34 -11.33 30.87 20.72
N VAL A 35 -11.45 31.38 19.49
CA VAL A 35 -11.78 30.58 18.30
C VAL A 35 -10.70 29.52 18.04
N VAL A 36 -9.42 29.89 18.10
CA VAL A 36 -8.31 28.94 17.92
C VAL A 36 -8.32 27.82 18.96
N ILE A 37 -8.55 28.17 20.24
CA ILE A 37 -8.63 27.16 21.30
C ILE A 37 -9.84 26.26 21.06
N LEU A 38 -10.97 26.85 20.65
CA LEU A 38 -12.19 26.10 20.35
C LEU A 38 -11.97 25.13 19.19
N THR A 39 -11.34 25.55 18.09
CA THR A 39 -11.05 24.68 16.95
C THR A 39 -10.07 23.56 17.32
N ALA A 40 -9.04 23.85 18.11
CA ALA A 40 -8.10 22.83 18.61
C ALA A 40 -8.80 21.78 19.50
N VAL A 41 -9.70 22.22 20.39
CA VAL A 41 -10.50 21.31 21.24
C VAL A 41 -11.45 20.48 20.39
N LEU A 42 -12.19 21.09 19.46
CA LEU A 42 -13.09 20.38 18.55
C LEU A 42 -12.33 19.36 17.71
N GLY A 43 -11.22 19.76 17.10
CA GLY A 43 -10.37 18.89 16.28
C GLY A 43 -9.83 17.71 17.07
N THR A 44 -9.36 17.93 18.30
CA THR A 44 -8.88 16.86 19.18
C THR A 44 -10.00 15.91 19.60
N ALA A 45 -11.19 16.44 19.93
CA ALA A 45 -12.34 15.63 20.29
C ALA A 45 -12.81 14.75 19.12
N LEU A 46 -12.88 15.34 17.94
CA LEU A 46 -13.19 14.66 16.69
C LEU A 46 -12.16 13.56 16.37
N LEU A 47 -10.86 13.86 16.47
CA LEU A 47 -9.77 12.90 16.29
C LEU A 47 -9.89 11.72 17.25
N ARG A 48 -10.21 11.98 18.52
CA ARG A 48 -10.43 10.92 19.50
C ARG A 48 -11.62 10.03 19.13
N HIS A 49 -12.74 10.61 18.73
CA HIS A 49 -13.94 9.84 18.41
C HIS A 49 -13.75 8.99 17.14
N GLN A 50 -13.37 9.63 16.02
CA GLN A 50 -13.23 8.92 14.74
C GLN A 50 -11.95 8.07 14.65
N GLY A 51 -10.89 8.44 15.38
CA GLY A 51 -9.61 7.73 15.37
C GLY A 51 -9.69 6.39 16.07
N LEU A 52 -10.39 6.33 17.22
CA LEU A 52 -10.62 5.08 17.94
C LEU A 52 -11.47 4.11 17.11
N ASP A 53 -12.51 4.60 16.45
CA ASP A 53 -13.36 3.76 15.59
C ASP A 53 -12.62 3.25 14.35
N THR A 54 -11.76 4.08 13.75
CA THR A 54 -10.92 3.65 12.62
C THR A 54 -9.91 2.59 13.07
N LEU A 55 -9.28 2.78 14.23
CA LEU A 55 -8.33 1.82 14.78
C LEU A 55 -9.01 0.47 15.11
N ARG A 56 -10.22 0.48 15.65
CA ARG A 56 -11.02 -0.74 15.87
C ARG A 56 -11.26 -1.49 14.57
N ARG A 57 -11.70 -0.79 13.51
CA ARG A 57 -11.93 -1.41 12.18
C ARG A 57 -10.66 -2.02 11.58
N VAL A 58 -9.51 -1.36 11.76
CA VAL A 58 -8.21 -1.91 11.35
C VAL A 58 -7.92 -3.20 12.13
N GLN A 59 -8.08 -3.19 13.46
CA GLN A 59 -7.86 -4.39 14.29
C GLN A 59 -8.81 -5.53 13.90
N ASP A 60 -10.09 -5.25 13.69
CA ASP A 60 -11.11 -6.25 13.30
C ASP A 60 -10.80 -6.87 11.94
N SER A 61 -10.30 -6.07 10.99
CA SER A 61 -9.94 -6.54 9.65
C SER A 61 -8.69 -7.43 9.68
N LEU A 62 -7.69 -7.04 10.48
CA LEU A 62 -6.49 -7.86 10.70
C LEU A 62 -6.80 -9.17 11.42
N ALA A 63 -7.74 -9.15 12.37
CA ALA A 63 -8.21 -10.36 13.06
C ALA A 63 -8.94 -11.35 12.12
N GLN A 64 -9.37 -10.88 10.95
CA GLN A 64 -10.01 -11.69 9.91
C GLN A 64 -9.05 -12.03 8.75
N ASP A 65 -7.74 -11.85 8.93
CA ASP A 65 -6.71 -12.02 7.89
C ASP A 65 -6.97 -11.20 6.61
N ARG A 66 -7.66 -10.05 6.73
CA ARG A 66 -7.90 -9.12 5.62
C ARG A 66 -6.97 -7.92 5.70
N LEU A 67 -6.41 -7.50 4.56
CA LEU A 67 -5.60 -6.29 4.46
C LEU A 67 -6.48 -5.02 4.48
N PRO A 68 -6.40 -4.16 5.51
CA PRO A 68 -7.30 -3.02 5.70
C PRO A 68 -6.78 -1.76 4.99
N VAL A 69 -6.60 -1.82 3.68
CA VAL A 69 -5.97 -0.72 2.90
C VAL A 69 -6.81 0.57 2.98
N ALA A 70 -8.15 0.45 2.94
CA ALA A 70 -9.04 1.59 3.01
C ALA A 70 -9.03 2.24 4.41
N GLU A 71 -9.09 1.43 5.46
CA GLU A 71 -9.09 1.88 6.85
C GLU A 71 -7.74 2.49 7.24
N MET A 72 -6.63 1.99 6.67
CA MET A 72 -5.31 2.61 6.85
C MET A 72 -5.22 3.98 6.19
N PHE A 73 -5.74 4.14 4.98
CA PHE A 73 -5.80 5.45 4.31
C PHE A 73 -6.68 6.44 5.09
N ASP A 74 -7.80 5.96 5.60
CA ASP A 74 -8.68 6.72 6.47
C ASP A 74 -7.99 7.15 7.76
N GLY A 75 -7.26 6.24 8.40
CA GLY A 75 -6.45 6.53 9.59
C GLY A 75 -5.35 7.56 9.31
N LEU A 76 -4.69 7.48 8.15
CA LEU A 76 -3.69 8.46 7.73
C LEU A 76 -4.31 9.83 7.48
N CYS A 77 -5.45 9.90 6.79
CA CYS A 77 -6.18 11.16 6.59
C CYS A 77 -6.58 11.78 7.93
N LEU A 78 -7.03 10.97 8.88
CA LEU A 78 -7.41 11.43 10.21
C LEU A 78 -6.21 11.96 10.99
N LEU A 79 -5.08 11.27 10.92
CA LEU A 79 -3.83 11.69 11.55
C LEU A 79 -3.33 13.01 10.96
N MET A 80 -3.36 13.16 9.62
CA MET A 80 -3.02 14.40 8.95
C MET A 80 -3.96 15.54 9.32
N ALA A 81 -5.27 15.28 9.35
CA ALA A 81 -6.28 16.26 9.77
C ALA A 81 -6.04 16.70 11.22
N GLY A 82 -5.73 15.76 12.11
CA GLY A 82 -5.37 16.04 13.49
C GLY A 82 -4.10 16.87 13.63
N ALA A 83 -3.04 16.54 12.87
CA ALA A 83 -1.80 17.30 12.85
C ALA A 83 -2.00 18.72 12.31
N LEU A 84 -2.82 18.89 11.28
CA LEU A 84 -3.22 20.19 10.76
C LEU A 84 -3.97 21.01 11.83
N LEU A 85 -4.97 20.43 12.49
CA LEU A 85 -5.75 21.10 13.56
C LEU A 85 -4.96 21.37 14.85
N LEU A 86 -3.89 20.62 15.10
CA LEU A 86 -2.95 20.86 16.20
C LEU A 86 -1.99 22.03 15.92
N THR A 87 -1.87 22.44 14.66
CA THR A 87 -1.07 23.60 14.26
C THR A 87 -2.04 24.78 14.16
N PRO A 88 -2.27 25.54 15.25
CA PRO A 88 -3.38 26.49 15.31
C PRO A 88 -3.27 27.55 14.19
N GLY A 89 -4.20 27.49 13.23
CA GLY A 89 -4.24 28.37 12.07
C GLY A 89 -5.64 28.36 11.45
N PHE A 90 -6.16 29.51 11.04
CA PHE A 90 -7.50 29.59 10.46
C PHE A 90 -7.62 28.82 9.14
N MET A 91 -6.60 28.91 8.28
CA MET A 91 -6.61 28.23 6.99
C MET A 91 -6.37 26.72 7.19
N THR A 92 -5.40 26.38 8.02
CA THR A 92 -4.98 25.01 8.36
C THR A 92 -6.11 24.27 9.08
N ASP A 93 -6.85 24.93 9.96
CA ASP A 93 -8.05 24.39 10.62
C ASP A 93 -9.15 24.11 9.59
N ALA A 94 -9.39 25.02 8.64
CA ALA A 94 -10.38 24.81 7.59
C ALA A 94 -10.05 23.56 6.73
N PHE A 95 -8.78 23.42 6.32
CA PHE A 95 -8.33 22.22 5.60
C PHE A 95 -8.41 20.96 6.46
N GLY A 96 -8.03 21.05 7.74
CA GLY A 96 -8.14 19.95 8.70
C GLY A 96 -9.58 19.49 8.89
N PHE A 97 -10.53 20.41 9.04
CA PHE A 97 -11.96 20.09 9.14
C PHE A 97 -12.51 19.48 7.85
N VAL A 98 -12.15 20.01 6.67
CA VAL A 98 -12.58 19.43 5.39
C VAL A 98 -12.11 17.98 5.26
N LEU A 99 -10.86 17.69 5.63
CA LEU A 99 -10.32 16.32 5.60
C LEU A 99 -10.97 15.40 6.66
N PHE A 100 -11.56 15.97 7.72
CA PHE A 100 -12.30 15.23 8.73
C PHE A 100 -13.65 14.68 8.23
N VAL A 101 -14.20 15.27 7.17
CA VAL A 101 -15.54 14.93 6.67
C VAL A 101 -15.48 13.66 5.79
N PRO A 102 -16.21 12.57 6.13
CA PRO A 102 -16.12 11.29 5.44
C PRO A 102 -16.30 11.32 3.90
N PRO A 103 -17.27 12.07 3.32
CA PRO A 103 -17.37 12.16 1.87
C PRO A 103 -16.16 12.82 1.20
N PHE A 104 -15.49 13.77 1.86
CA PHE A 104 -14.27 14.39 1.35
C PHE A 104 -13.09 13.42 1.39
N ARG A 105 -12.97 12.59 2.43
CA ARG A 105 -12.01 11.48 2.48
C ARG A 105 -12.20 10.49 1.35
N ALA A 106 -13.43 10.04 1.11
CA ALA A 106 -13.74 9.13 0.03
C ALA A 106 -13.40 9.74 -1.36
N ALA A 107 -13.72 11.02 -1.56
CA ALA A 107 -13.38 11.73 -2.79
C ALA A 107 -11.86 11.86 -3.00
N ALA A 108 -11.11 12.19 -1.94
CA ALA A 108 -9.65 12.27 -1.98
C ALA A 108 -9.02 10.90 -2.30
N ALA A 109 -9.49 9.84 -1.65
CA ALA A 109 -9.04 8.46 -1.92
C ALA A 109 -9.27 8.08 -3.40
N GLN A 110 -10.43 8.41 -3.96
CA GLN A 110 -10.73 8.16 -5.37
C GLN A 110 -9.84 8.98 -6.31
N ALA A 111 -9.62 10.26 -6.01
CA ALA A 111 -8.80 11.14 -6.84
C ALA A 111 -7.34 10.66 -6.87
N ILE A 112 -6.79 10.31 -5.71
CA ILE A 112 -5.43 9.78 -5.58
C ILE A 112 -5.34 8.42 -6.26
N GLY A 113 -6.31 7.52 -6.06
CA GLY A 113 -6.36 6.24 -6.75
C GLY A 113 -6.32 6.41 -8.27
N ARG A 114 -7.16 7.27 -8.84
CA ARG A 114 -7.16 7.55 -10.29
C ARG A 114 -5.83 8.13 -10.79
N TYR A 115 -5.19 8.99 -10.00
CA TYR A 115 -3.88 9.55 -10.35
C TYR A 115 -2.79 8.47 -10.36
N VAL A 116 -2.77 7.62 -9.33
CA VAL A 116 -1.83 6.49 -9.23
C VAL A 116 -2.06 5.46 -10.34
N LEU A 117 -3.30 5.17 -10.72
CA LEU A 117 -3.56 4.28 -11.86
C LEU A 117 -3.13 4.88 -13.21
N ARG A 118 -3.18 6.21 -13.37
CA ARG A 118 -2.80 6.89 -14.61
C ARG A 118 -1.29 7.09 -14.77
N HIS A 119 -0.55 7.18 -13.66
CA HIS A 119 0.87 7.52 -13.67
C HIS A 119 1.78 6.45 -13.00
N GLY A 120 1.19 5.48 -12.30
CA GLY A 120 1.91 4.42 -11.61
C GLY A 120 1.92 3.12 -12.40
N ARG A 121 3.11 2.56 -12.63
CA ARG A 121 3.26 1.12 -12.97
C ARG A 121 2.96 0.31 -11.72
N VAL A 122 1.68 0.08 -11.43
CA VAL A 122 1.25 -0.72 -10.28
C VAL A 122 1.40 -2.20 -10.63
N HIS A 123 2.48 -2.82 -10.15
CA HIS A 123 2.62 -4.28 -10.17
C HIS A 123 1.76 -4.84 -9.03
N VAL A 124 0.49 -5.12 -9.32
CA VAL A 124 -0.41 -5.77 -8.36
C VAL A 124 0.03 -7.22 -8.25
N GLN A 125 0.93 -7.51 -7.30
CA GLN A 125 1.09 -8.87 -6.81
C GLN A 125 -0.16 -9.20 -5.99
N THR A 126 -1.20 -9.67 -6.68
CA THR A 126 -2.32 -10.34 -6.02
C THR A 126 -1.74 -11.57 -5.34
N MET A 127 -1.51 -11.47 -4.04
CA MET A 127 -1.28 -12.63 -3.20
C MET A 127 -2.62 -13.36 -3.09
N GLY A 128 -2.84 -14.31 -4.00
CA GLY A 128 -3.99 -15.20 -3.96
C GLY A 128 -3.91 -16.12 -2.75
N MET A 129 -4.58 -15.74 -1.67
CA MET A 129 -4.85 -16.63 -0.54
C MET A 129 -5.84 -17.71 -1.01
N GLY A 130 -5.31 -18.84 -1.47
CA GLY A 130 -6.09 -20.00 -1.90
C GLY A 130 -6.83 -20.63 -0.71
N THR A 131 -8.08 -20.20 -0.49
CA THR A 131 -9.04 -20.90 0.37
C THR A 131 -9.63 -22.06 -0.43
N ALA A 132 -9.20 -23.28 -0.15
CA ALA A 132 -9.89 -24.48 -0.63
C ALA A 132 -10.91 -24.92 0.45
N PRO A 133 -12.23 -24.90 0.18
CA PRO A 133 -13.22 -25.43 1.12
C PRO A 133 -13.16 -26.95 1.12
N GLY A 134 -13.05 -27.53 2.32
CA GLY A 134 -13.25 -28.96 2.51
C GLY A 134 -14.72 -29.33 2.28
N GLN A 135 -14.95 -30.26 1.35
CA GLN A 135 -16.19 -31.01 1.28
C GLN A 135 -15.87 -32.45 0.89
N GLY A 136 -16.14 -33.37 1.82
CA GLY A 136 -15.95 -34.80 1.61
C GLY A 136 -17.10 -35.42 0.83
N SER A 137 -16.78 -36.40 0.00
CA SER A 137 -17.62 -37.56 -0.28
C SER A 137 -16.80 -38.63 -1.01
N ALA A 138 -16.95 -39.86 -0.55
CA ALA A 138 -16.17 -41.03 -0.91
C ALA A 138 -16.37 -41.52 -2.36
N GLY A 139 -15.29 -42.01 -2.97
CA GLY A 139 -15.32 -42.83 -4.18
C GLY A 139 -13.98 -43.57 -4.34
N PRO A 140 -13.95 -44.89 -4.60
CA PRO A 140 -12.71 -45.63 -4.70
C PRO A 140 -12.12 -45.60 -6.13
N SER A 141 -10.78 -45.55 -6.17
CA SER A 141 -9.87 -46.07 -7.21
C SER A 141 -9.78 -45.38 -8.59
N HIS A 142 -8.61 -44.80 -8.91
CA HIS A 142 -7.64 -45.28 -9.92
C HIS A 142 -6.47 -44.30 -10.15
N GLY A 143 -5.28 -44.85 -10.40
CA GLY A 143 -4.20 -44.16 -11.14
C GLY A 143 -3.16 -43.39 -10.33
N ARG A 144 -2.09 -44.08 -9.92
CA ARG A 144 -0.88 -43.48 -9.37
C ARG A 144 0.05 -43.03 -10.51
N GLY A 145 0.24 -41.72 -10.67
CA GLY A 145 1.33 -41.13 -11.45
C GLY A 145 2.23 -40.28 -10.53
N PRO A 146 3.56 -40.40 -10.58
CA PRO A 146 4.45 -39.63 -9.72
C PRO A 146 4.69 -38.22 -10.30
N GLY A 147 4.62 -37.18 -9.45
CA GLY A 147 5.37 -35.96 -9.72
C GLY A 147 4.61 -34.64 -9.93
N ARG A 148 3.38 -34.46 -9.42
CA ARG A 148 2.75 -33.12 -9.45
C ARG A 148 3.15 -32.29 -8.23
N GLY A 149 4.39 -31.80 -8.23
CA GLY A 149 4.76 -30.61 -7.47
C GLY A 149 4.19 -29.34 -8.14
N PRO A 150 4.25 -28.18 -7.49
CA PRO A 150 3.87 -26.91 -8.12
C PRO A 150 4.71 -26.72 -9.39
N VAL A 151 4.04 -26.50 -10.52
CA VAL A 151 4.71 -26.18 -11.78
C VAL A 151 5.17 -24.72 -11.68
N ILE A 152 6.48 -24.53 -11.76
CA ILE A 152 7.13 -23.21 -11.74
C ILE A 152 7.58 -22.95 -13.17
N ASP A 153 6.96 -21.96 -13.83
CA ASP A 153 7.40 -21.48 -15.14
C ASP A 153 8.65 -20.60 -14.96
N GLY A 154 9.74 -20.94 -15.64
CA GLY A 154 10.98 -20.18 -15.66
C GLY A 154 11.39 -19.86 -17.09
N ASP A 155 11.89 -18.65 -17.31
CA ASP A 155 12.49 -18.25 -18.58
C ASP A 155 13.86 -18.95 -18.75
N PHE A 156 14.16 -19.46 -19.95
CA PHE A 156 15.44 -20.08 -20.26
C PHE A 156 16.16 -19.31 -21.37
N GLU A 157 17.49 -19.30 -21.30
CA GLU A 157 18.36 -18.82 -22.38
C GLU A 157 19.23 -19.99 -22.85
N GLU A 158 19.24 -20.23 -24.16
CA GLU A 158 19.88 -21.39 -24.76
C GLU A 158 21.38 -21.10 -24.92
N VAL A 159 22.22 -21.77 -24.12
CA VAL A 159 23.68 -21.63 -24.20
C VAL A 159 24.20 -22.56 -25.31
N PRO A 160 24.86 -22.03 -26.37
CA PRO A 160 25.43 -22.84 -27.43
C PRO A 160 26.48 -23.82 -26.89
N PRO A 161 26.53 -25.07 -27.37
CA PRO A 161 27.52 -26.04 -26.94
C PRO A 161 28.93 -25.61 -27.36
N ASP A 162 29.88 -25.75 -26.44
CA ASP A 162 31.29 -25.52 -26.67
C ASP A 162 31.82 -26.58 -27.66
N PRO A 163 32.29 -26.19 -28.87
CA PRO A 163 32.67 -27.14 -29.92
C PRO A 163 33.84 -28.05 -29.53
N GLU A 164 34.67 -27.65 -28.56
CA GLU A 164 35.82 -28.46 -28.10
C GLU A 164 35.38 -29.70 -27.28
N ALA A 165 34.15 -29.74 -26.76
CA ALA A 165 33.64 -30.86 -25.97
C ALA A 165 33.07 -32.02 -26.82
N LEU A 166 32.96 -31.85 -28.14
CA LEU A 166 32.34 -32.83 -29.05
C LEU A 166 33.34 -33.76 -29.73
N GLU A 167 34.63 -33.43 -29.79
CA GLU A 167 35.64 -34.24 -30.47
C GLU A 167 36.07 -35.51 -29.70
N ASP A 168 35.87 -35.59 -28.38
CA ASP A 168 36.32 -36.74 -27.57
C ASP A 168 35.34 -37.94 -27.58
N ARG A 169 34.18 -37.82 -28.24
CA ARG A 169 33.11 -38.84 -28.16
C ARG A 169 33.03 -39.82 -29.32
N ASP A 170 33.79 -39.62 -30.39
CA ASP A 170 33.64 -40.39 -31.65
C ASP A 170 34.60 -41.59 -31.83
N HIS A 171 35.30 -42.02 -30.78
CA HIS A 171 36.12 -43.25 -30.82
C HIS A 171 35.60 -44.39 -29.94
N PRO A 172 34.65 -45.22 -30.45
CA PRO A 172 34.37 -46.52 -29.85
C PRO A 172 35.51 -47.51 -30.17
N ARG A 173 36.33 -47.86 -29.17
CA ARG A 173 37.22 -49.03 -29.25
C ARG A 173 36.37 -50.30 -29.29
N ARG A 174 36.43 -51.04 -30.41
CA ARG A 174 35.67 -52.28 -30.66
C ARG A 174 36.07 -53.41 -29.69
N PRO A 175 35.11 -54.15 -29.07
CA PRO A 175 35.38 -55.39 -28.34
C PRO A 175 35.46 -56.60 -29.30
N GLY A 176 36.25 -57.61 -28.91
CA GLY A 176 36.75 -58.71 -29.74
C GLY A 176 35.76 -59.75 -30.25
N GLY A 177 36.22 -60.52 -31.24
CA GLY A 177 35.47 -61.58 -31.93
C GLY A 177 35.32 -62.89 -31.12
N PRO A 178 34.47 -63.81 -31.57
CA PRO A 178 34.07 -64.99 -30.81
C PRO A 178 35.15 -66.09 -30.80
N PRO A 179 35.11 -67.00 -29.80
CA PRO A 179 36.02 -68.14 -29.75
C PRO A 179 35.61 -69.21 -30.76
N GLU A 180 36.57 -69.67 -31.59
CA GLU A 180 36.40 -70.85 -32.43
C GLU A 180 36.52 -72.13 -31.59
N SER A 181 35.58 -73.05 -31.80
CA SER A 181 35.53 -74.39 -31.20
C SER A 181 36.37 -75.39 -32.00
N GLY A 182 37.33 -76.04 -31.36
CA GLY A 182 38.12 -77.16 -31.87
C GLY A 182 39.07 -77.70 -30.82
#